data_AF-A0A2V9Z3D1-F1
#
_entry.id   AF-A0A2V9Z3D1-F1
#
_cell.length_a   1.000
_cell.length_b   1.000
_cell.length_c   1.000
_cell.angle_alpha   90.00
_cell.angle_beta   90.00
_cell.angle_gamma   90.00
#
_symmetry.space_group_name_H-M   'P 1'
#
loop_
_entity.id
_entity.type
_entity.pdbx_description
1 polymer ?
#
loop_
_entity_poly.entity_id
_entity_poly.type
_entity_poly.pdbx_seq_one_letter_code
_entity_poly.pdbx_strand_id
1 'polypeptide(L)'
;MQIHDFNPGIMESGLFWTIPISESTISVNFAAGKASFQASDVDVEDYHDVVNALMDGPEVDAEVSWDIRWSHPMGRTKLRDLKNGFAGDFVQNVAQIAWAGQTDTATFVSDPAETSVNEFSLLAHERNGVFFS
;
A
#
# COMPACT_ATOMS: atom_id res chain seq x y z
N MET A 1 16.57 -16.23 -11.05
CA MET A 1 15.67 -15.73 -9.99
C MET A 1 14.45 -15.23 -10.73
N GLN A 2 13.31 -15.88 -10.56
CA GLN A 2 12.05 -15.36 -11.08
C GLN A 2 11.66 -14.21 -10.14
N ILE A 3 11.60 -13.02 -10.71
CA ILE A 3 10.94 -11.89 -10.05
C ILE A 3 9.44 -12.12 -10.31
N HIS A 4 8.59 -11.63 -9.43
CA HIS A 4 7.15 -11.62 -9.61
C HIS A 4 6.69 -10.17 -9.54
N ASP A 5 5.62 -9.84 -10.23
CA ASP A 5 5.04 -8.51 -10.20
C ASP A 5 3.52 -8.64 -10.02
N PHE A 6 3.11 -8.69 -8.74
CA PHE A 6 1.71 -8.75 -8.34
C PHE A 6 1.11 -7.35 -8.32
N ASN A 7 0.25 -7.05 -9.28
CA ASN A 7 -0.42 -5.76 -9.37
C ASN A 7 -1.77 -5.94 -10.10
N PRO A 8 -2.72 -5.00 -9.97
CA PRO A 8 -4.04 -5.15 -10.58
C PRO A 8 -4.12 -4.63 -12.03
N GLY A 9 -3.00 -4.58 -12.74
CA GLY A 9 -2.94 -4.16 -14.14
C GLY A 9 -3.16 -2.67 -14.37
N ILE A 10 -3.46 -2.34 -15.62
CA ILE A 10 -3.76 -0.98 -16.07
C ILE A 10 -5.24 -0.92 -16.46
N MET A 11 -6.02 -0.11 -15.76
CA MET A 11 -7.42 0.09 -16.13
C MET A 11 -7.53 0.80 -17.49
N GLU A 12 -8.63 0.57 -18.23
CA GLU A 12 -8.93 1.30 -19.49
C GLU A 12 -8.90 2.83 -19.33
N SER A 13 -9.14 3.35 -18.12
CA SER A 13 -9.03 4.77 -17.77
C SER A 13 -7.59 5.30 -17.80
N GLY A 14 -6.59 4.43 -17.95
CA GLY A 14 -5.17 4.71 -17.79
C GLY A 14 -4.71 4.75 -16.33
N LEU A 15 -5.59 4.40 -15.38
CA LEU A 15 -5.21 4.30 -13.98
C LEU A 15 -4.33 3.07 -13.78
N PHE A 16 -3.12 3.32 -13.30
CA PHE A 16 -2.07 2.33 -13.20
C PHE A 16 -2.10 1.68 -11.82
N TRP A 17 -2.11 0.33 -11.77
CA TRP A 17 -1.89 -0.46 -10.56
C TRP A 17 -2.75 -0.05 -9.36
N THR A 18 -4.01 0.27 -9.62
CA THR A 18 -4.93 0.74 -8.59
C THR A 18 -6.24 -0.01 -8.69
N ILE A 19 -6.71 -0.49 -7.54
CA ILE A 19 -8.03 -1.10 -7.37
C ILE A 19 -8.76 -0.47 -6.18
N PRO A 20 -10.10 -0.45 -6.22
CA PRO A 20 -10.87 -0.13 -5.03
C PRO A 20 -10.69 -1.24 -3.99
N ILE A 21 -10.44 -0.84 -2.75
CA ILE A 21 -10.47 -1.74 -1.59
C ILE A 21 -11.58 -1.25 -0.65
N SER A 22 -12.29 -2.19 -0.02
CA SER A 22 -13.34 -1.86 0.93
C SER A 22 -12.81 -1.01 2.08
N GLU A 23 -13.49 0.09 2.40
CA GLU A 23 -13.14 0.94 3.56
C GLU A 23 -13.10 0.16 4.87
N SER A 24 -13.85 -0.94 4.99
CA SER A 24 -13.86 -1.79 6.18
C SER A 24 -12.52 -2.48 6.48
N THR A 25 -11.63 -2.57 5.48
CA THR A 25 -10.28 -3.15 5.63
C THR A 25 -9.32 -2.20 6.35
N ILE A 26 -9.69 -0.91 6.46
CA ILE A 26 -8.85 0.15 7.00
C ILE A 26 -9.45 0.65 8.32
N SER A 27 -8.60 0.78 9.34
CA SER A 27 -8.95 1.45 10.59
C SER A 27 -7.86 2.45 10.96
N VAL A 28 -8.25 3.69 11.25
CA VAL A 28 -7.31 4.78 11.54
C VAL A 28 -7.65 5.46 12.85
N ASN A 29 -6.69 5.50 13.76
CA ASN A 29 -6.70 6.38 14.92
C ASN A 29 -5.53 7.37 14.79
N PHE A 30 -5.76 8.42 14.01
CA PHE A 30 -4.74 9.40 13.68
C PHE A 30 -4.21 10.14 14.93
N ALA A 31 -5.07 10.41 15.91
CA ALA A 31 -4.68 11.05 17.18
C ALA A 31 -3.73 10.16 18.01
N ALA A 32 -3.93 8.85 17.99
CA ALA A 32 -3.01 7.89 18.59
C ALA A 32 -1.78 7.60 17.70
N GLY A 33 -1.76 8.06 16.44
CA GLY A 33 -0.69 7.75 15.48
C GLY A 33 -0.69 6.29 15.05
N LYS A 34 -1.86 5.65 15.04
CA LYS A 34 -2.03 4.23 14.74
C LYS A 34 -2.98 4.02 13.57
N ALA A 35 -2.74 2.97 12.80
CA ALA A 35 -3.65 2.50 11.77
C ALA A 35 -3.47 1.00 11.55
N SER A 36 -4.45 0.36 10.92
CA SER A 36 -4.34 -1.00 10.41
C SER A 36 -4.98 -1.10 9.02
N PHE A 37 -4.38 -1.93 8.18
CA PHE A 37 -4.91 -2.32 6.87
C PHE A 37 -4.91 -3.85 6.78
N GLN A 38 -6.08 -4.44 6.58
CA GLN A 38 -6.24 -5.89 6.51
C GLN A 38 -7.13 -6.25 5.32
N ALA A 39 -6.51 -6.79 4.29
CA ALA A 39 -7.18 -7.30 3.11
C ALA A 39 -6.66 -8.72 2.84
N SER A 40 -7.56 -9.60 2.43
CA SER A 40 -7.24 -11.00 2.17
C SER A 40 -7.78 -11.38 0.81
N ASP A 41 -7.03 -12.25 0.14
CA ASP A 41 -7.39 -12.90 -1.11
C ASP A 41 -7.88 -11.87 -2.14
N VAL A 42 -7.13 -10.78 -2.29
CA VAL A 42 -7.44 -9.72 -3.25
C VAL A 42 -6.96 -10.17 -4.62
N ASP A 43 -7.91 -10.28 -5.55
CA ASP A 43 -7.64 -10.57 -6.95
C ASP A 43 -6.69 -9.54 -7.56
N VAL A 44 -5.56 -10.03 -8.06
CA VAL A 44 -4.55 -9.28 -8.82
C VAL A 44 -3.99 -10.18 -9.92
N GLU A 45 -3.05 -9.65 -10.69
CA GLU A 45 -2.40 -10.33 -11.80
C GLU A 45 -0.91 -10.48 -11.45
N ASP A 46 -0.29 -11.59 -11.85
CA ASP A 46 1.17 -11.78 -11.79
C ASP A 46 1.79 -11.65 -13.17
N TYR A 47 2.36 -10.47 -13.43
CA TYR A 47 3.03 -10.17 -14.69
C TYR A 47 4.45 -10.71 -14.77
N HIS A 48 4.95 -11.39 -13.73
CA HIS A 48 6.32 -11.90 -13.61
C HIS A 48 7.41 -10.81 -13.57
N ASP A 49 7.30 -9.73 -14.35
CA ASP A 49 8.21 -8.60 -14.26
C ASP A 49 7.54 -7.27 -14.61
N VAL A 50 8.15 -6.20 -14.11
CA VAL A 50 7.65 -4.83 -14.24
C VAL A 50 7.57 -4.34 -15.68
N VAL A 51 8.45 -4.81 -16.58
CA VAL A 51 8.44 -4.37 -17.98
C VAL A 51 7.23 -4.97 -18.68
N ASN A 52 6.93 -6.24 -18.40
CA ASN A 52 5.73 -6.91 -18.89
C ASN A 52 4.45 -6.25 -18.33
N ALA A 53 4.41 -5.93 -17.03
CA ALA A 53 3.29 -5.22 -16.40
C ALA A 53 3.03 -3.84 -17.03
N LEU A 54 4.09 -3.07 -17.31
CA LEU A 54 3.98 -1.75 -17.95
C LEU A 54 3.41 -1.81 -19.37
N MET A 55 3.56 -2.95 -20.05
CA MET A 55 3.09 -3.17 -21.41
C MET A 55 1.73 -3.86 -21.46
N ASP A 56 1.10 -4.12 -20.31
CA ASP A 56 -0.13 -4.90 -20.21
C ASP A 56 0.03 -6.25 -20.92
N GLY A 57 1.17 -6.90 -20.66
CA GLY A 57 1.56 -8.14 -21.31
C GLY A 57 0.91 -9.38 -20.70
N PRO A 58 1.31 -10.60 -21.11
CA PRO A 58 0.73 -11.83 -20.57
C PRO A 58 0.88 -11.95 -19.06
N GLU A 59 -0.18 -12.37 -18.38
CA GLU A 59 -0.22 -12.52 -16.92
C GLU A 59 -0.80 -13.89 -16.51
N VAL A 60 -0.82 -14.13 -15.19
CA VAL A 60 -1.54 -15.25 -14.58
C VAL A 60 -2.32 -14.75 -13.37
N ASP A 61 -3.54 -15.27 -13.20
CA ASP A 61 -4.39 -14.96 -12.06
C ASP A 61 -3.64 -15.18 -10.73
N ALA A 62 -3.79 -14.22 -9.83
CA ALA A 62 -3.16 -14.24 -8.52
C ALA A 62 -4.05 -13.63 -7.43
N GLU A 63 -3.77 -14.01 -6.19
CA GLU A 63 -4.41 -13.46 -5.00
C GLU A 63 -3.34 -12.92 -4.05
N VAL A 64 -3.57 -11.74 -3.47
CA VAL A 64 -2.65 -11.15 -2.49
C VAL A 64 -3.38 -10.76 -1.20
N SER A 65 -2.71 -11.04 -0.08
CA SER A 65 -3.16 -10.71 1.27
C SER A 65 -2.17 -9.79 1.98
N TRP A 66 -2.69 -8.82 2.72
CA TRP A 66 -1.93 -7.88 3.55
C TRP A 66 -2.52 -7.79 4.96
N ASP A 67 -1.68 -7.88 6.00
CA ASP A 67 -1.96 -7.36 7.35
C ASP A 67 -0.86 -6.37 7.71
N ILE A 68 -1.18 -5.08 7.64
CA ILE A 68 -0.27 -3.98 7.93
C ILE A 68 -0.74 -3.25 9.17
N ARG A 69 0.18 -2.99 10.11
CA ARG A 69 -0.09 -2.25 11.35
C ARG A 69 0.91 -1.13 11.54
N TRP A 70 0.39 0.08 11.63
CA TRP A 70 1.14 1.27 12.01
C TRP A 70 0.95 1.52 13.52
N SER A 71 2.06 1.62 14.24
CA SER A 71 2.10 1.74 15.70
C SER A 71 3.34 2.49 16.19
N HIS A 72 3.53 2.65 17.50
CA HIS A 72 4.70 3.33 18.09
C HIS A 72 4.99 4.72 17.48
N PRO A 73 4.11 5.72 17.69
CA PRO A 73 4.33 7.06 17.16
C PRO A 73 5.64 7.66 17.71
N MET A 74 6.51 8.12 16.81
CA MET A 74 7.84 8.64 17.14
C MET A 74 7.88 10.18 17.18
N GLY A 75 7.22 10.84 16.23
CA GLY A 75 7.26 12.28 16.08
C GLY A 75 6.13 12.82 15.22
N ARG A 76 5.71 14.07 15.49
CA ARG A 76 4.68 14.76 14.72
C ARG A 76 5.23 16.01 14.07
N THR A 77 4.92 16.20 12.81
CA THR A 77 5.33 17.38 12.04
C THR A 77 4.11 17.98 11.36
N LYS A 78 4.05 19.31 11.35
CA LYS A 78 3.07 20.06 10.56
C LYS A 78 3.80 20.74 9.42
N LEU A 79 3.33 20.55 8.20
CA LEU A 79 3.85 21.25 7.02
C LEU A 79 2.77 22.14 6.44
N ARG A 80 3.15 23.36 6.07
CA ARG A 80 2.29 24.29 5.33
C ARG A 80 3.12 24.95 4.24
N ASP A 81 2.74 24.69 3.00
CA ASP A 81 3.26 25.38 1.83
C ASP A 81 2.16 26.31 1.31
N LEU A 82 2.23 27.57 1.74
CA LEU A 82 1.23 28.58 1.37
C LEU A 82 1.25 28.89 -0.13
N LYS A 83 2.40 28.73 -0.80
CA LYS A 83 2.53 29.02 -2.22
C LYS A 83 1.77 28.01 -3.06
N ASN A 84 1.85 26.73 -2.67
CA ASN A 84 1.22 25.63 -3.40
C ASN A 84 -0.12 25.18 -2.78
N GLY A 85 -0.62 25.87 -1.75
CA GLY A 85 -1.88 25.54 -1.07
C GLY A 85 -1.86 24.25 -0.23
N PHE A 86 -0.71 23.59 -0.15
CA PHE A 86 -0.53 22.31 0.52
C PHE A 86 -0.43 22.48 2.04
N ALA A 87 -1.10 21.59 2.77
CA ALA A 87 -0.93 21.49 4.22
C ALA A 87 -1.10 20.03 4.65
N GLY A 88 -0.33 19.62 5.65
CA GLY A 88 -0.44 18.28 6.20
C GLY A 88 -0.02 18.20 7.66
N ASP A 89 -0.70 17.34 8.40
CA ASP A 89 -0.28 16.85 9.70
C ASP A 89 0.28 15.44 9.51
N PHE A 90 1.48 15.20 10.03
CA PHE A 90 2.23 13.96 9.83
C PHE A 90 2.60 13.32 11.16
N VAL A 91 2.59 11.99 11.19
CA VAL A 91 3.02 11.18 12.32
C VAL A 91 3.97 10.10 11.80
N GLN A 92 5.26 10.24 12.11
CA GLN A 92 6.21 9.15 11.88
C GLN A 92 5.96 8.07 12.93
N ASN A 93 5.99 6.81 12.50
CA ASN A 93 5.67 5.67 13.33
C ASN A 93 6.45 4.43 12.87
N VAL A 94 6.01 3.25 13.30
CA VAL A 94 6.57 1.96 12.93
C VAL A 94 5.49 1.12 12.27
N ALA A 95 5.76 0.62 11.07
CA ALA A 95 4.92 -0.31 10.35
C ALA A 95 5.45 -1.74 10.49
N GLN A 96 4.53 -2.68 10.69
CA GLN A 96 4.78 -4.12 10.60
C GLN A 96 3.85 -4.67 9.53
N ILE A 97 4.35 -5.61 8.71
CA ILE A 97 3.62 -6.18 7.59
C ILE A 97 3.75 -7.70 7.59
N ALA A 98 2.61 -8.39 7.51
CA ALA A 98 2.54 -9.73 6.95
C ALA A 98 1.97 -9.64 5.53
N TRP A 99 2.58 -10.37 4.61
CA TRP A 99 2.21 -10.40 3.22
C TRP A 99 2.19 -11.83 2.70
N ALA A 100 1.21 -12.16 1.88
CA ALA A 100 1.18 -13.41 1.14
C ALA A 100 0.67 -13.18 -0.27
N GLY A 101 1.23 -13.91 -1.23
CA GLY A 101 0.79 -13.93 -2.62
C GLY A 101 0.65 -15.36 -3.11
N GLN A 102 -0.36 -15.63 -3.91
CA GLN A 102 -0.67 -16.96 -4.40
C GLN A 102 -1.03 -16.92 -5.88
N THR A 103 -0.54 -17.91 -6.63
CA THR A 103 -1.03 -18.28 -7.97
C THR A 103 -1.45 -19.75 -7.93
N ASP A 104 -1.95 -20.28 -9.04
CA ASP A 104 -2.25 -21.72 -9.19
C ASP A 104 -1.02 -22.64 -8.96
N THR A 105 0.20 -22.10 -9.11
CA THR A 105 1.43 -22.90 -9.11
C THR A 105 2.39 -22.58 -7.97
N ALA A 106 2.20 -21.46 -7.28
CA ALA A 106 3.11 -21.00 -6.23
C ALA A 106 2.39 -20.27 -5.09
N THR A 107 2.97 -20.37 -3.90
CA THR A 107 2.56 -19.58 -2.73
C THR A 107 3.79 -18.94 -2.12
N PHE A 108 3.70 -17.64 -1.88
CA PHE A 108 4.72 -16.82 -1.24
C PHE A 108 4.16 -16.29 0.08
N VAL A 109 4.93 -16.42 1.15
CA VAL A 109 4.53 -15.95 2.48
C VAL A 109 5.74 -15.25 3.09
N SER A 110 5.53 -14.03 3.60
CA SER A 110 6.56 -13.34 4.37
C SER A 110 6.84 -14.06 5.69
N ASP A 111 7.97 -13.74 6.32
CA ASP A 111 8.13 -14.04 7.75
C ASP A 111 7.03 -13.31 8.57
N PRO A 112 6.78 -13.74 9.83
CA PRO A 112 5.78 -13.11 10.69
C PRO A 112 5.96 -11.59 10.79
N ALA A 113 4.86 -10.83 10.84
CA ALA A 113 4.89 -9.37 10.82
C ALA A 113 5.79 -8.76 11.91
N GLU A 114 5.92 -9.42 13.05
CA GLU A 114 6.75 -9.01 14.18
C GLU A 114 8.25 -8.96 13.85
N THR A 115 8.67 -9.66 12.79
CA THR A 115 10.05 -9.67 12.29
C THR A 115 10.36 -8.54 11.31
N SER A 116 9.37 -7.72 10.96
CA SER A 116 9.54 -6.58 10.06
C SER A 116 10.64 -5.63 10.53
N VAL A 117 11.48 -5.19 9.59
CA VAL A 117 12.40 -4.08 9.80
C VAL A 117 11.79 -2.82 9.20
N ASN A 118 11.40 -1.87 10.06
CA ASN A 118 10.82 -0.62 9.62
C ASN A 118 11.91 0.39 9.22
N GLU A 119 12.05 0.63 7.92
CA GLU A 119 12.91 1.70 7.38
C GLU A 119 12.24 3.07 7.51
N PHE A 120 10.99 3.18 7.04
CA PHE A 120 10.19 4.39 7.13
C PHE A 120 8.70 4.07 7.09
N SER A 121 7.92 4.77 7.90
CA SER A 121 6.47 4.76 7.82
C SER A 121 5.88 6.05 8.38
N LEU A 122 4.72 6.42 7.83
CA LEU A 122 4.09 7.71 8.06
C LEU A 122 2.58 7.56 8.00
N LEU A 123 1.87 8.19 8.93
CA LEU A 123 0.46 8.52 8.78
C LEU A 123 0.33 10.01 8.53
N ALA A 124 -0.52 10.39 7.57
CA ALA A 124 -0.74 11.78 7.22
C ALA A 124 -2.22 12.10 7.08
N HIS A 125 -2.60 13.29 7.54
CA HIS A 125 -3.82 13.96 7.11
C HIS A 125 -3.39 15.14 6.24
N GLU A 126 -3.68 15.05 4.95
CA GLU A 126 -3.20 15.99 3.95
C GLU A 126 -4.36 16.69 3.26
N ARG A 127 -4.15 17.96 2.94
CA ARG A 127 -4.97 18.70 1.99
C ARG A 127 -4.12 18.96 0.76
N ASN A 128 -4.48 18.28 -0.33
CA ASN A 128 -3.81 18.48 -1.62
C ASN A 128 -4.19 19.84 -2.21
N GLY A 129 -3.20 20.63 -2.61
CA GLY A 129 -3.35 22.08 -2.79
C GLY A 129 -4.05 22.54 -4.08
N VAL A 130 -4.10 21.70 -5.11
CA VAL A 130 -4.53 22.09 -6.48
C VAL A 130 -5.76 21.34 -6.98
N PHE A 131 -6.17 20.25 -6.33
CA PHE A 131 -7.29 19.40 -6.80
C PHE A 131 -8.64 19.68 -6.11
N PHE A 132 -8.71 20.65 -5.19
CA PHE A 132 -9.94 20.96 -4.44
C PHE A 132 -10.25 22.47 -4.36
N SER A 133 -9.89 23.23 -5.40
CA SER A 133 -10.38 24.61 -5.59
C SER A 133 -11.77 24.62 -6.23
#